data_AF-B3PLX7-F1
#
_entry.id   AF-B3PLX7-F1
#
_cell.length_a   1.000
_cell.length_b   1.000
_cell.length_c   1.000
_cell.angle_alpha   90.00
_cell.angle_beta   90.00
_cell.angle_gamma   90.00
#
_symmetry.space_group_name_H-M   'P 1'
#
loop_
_entity.id
_entity.type
_entity.pdbx_description
1 polymer ?
#
loop_
_entity_poly.entity_id
_entity_poly.type
_entity_poly.pdbx_seq_one_letter_code
_entity_poly.pdbx_strand_id
1 'polypeptide(L)'
;MKKRLLLISSMSTAAVTLSLLSVSCVKLIPEFKPEILNSSQLQTIRESFVFKRTEEGKKLSIKELHQIMKKARQASENPIEFKNNKELRKYIILDFVDVNSIADGHTMKIFDPEYDPATDSIKFRVLIGCDTEPRELDEDFWLDKS
;
A
#
# COMPACT_ATOMS: atom_id res chain seq x y z
N MET A 1 67.44 -60.27 27.23
CA MET A 1 66.36 -61.24 27.58
C MET A 1 65.23 -60.48 28.28
N LYS A 2 63.97 -60.79 27.93
CA LYS A 2 62.72 -60.75 28.74
C LYS A 2 62.44 -59.48 29.57
N LYS A 3 61.48 -58.62 29.23
CA LYS A 3 59.98 -58.72 29.25
C LYS A 3 59.42 -57.85 30.39
N ARG A 4 58.58 -56.88 29.99
CA ARG A 4 57.34 -56.37 30.61
C ARG A 4 57.43 -55.82 32.04
N LEU A 5 56.84 -54.63 32.29
CA LEU A 5 55.43 -54.45 32.63
C LEU A 5 55.16 -52.96 32.96
N LEU A 6 53.88 -52.55 32.85
CA LEU A 6 53.22 -51.39 33.48
C LEU A 6 53.39 -50.04 32.74
N LEU A 7 52.38 -49.17 32.61
CA LEU A 7 51.06 -49.09 33.24
C LEU A 7 50.16 -48.23 32.33
N ILE A 8 48.90 -48.65 32.19
CA ILE A 8 47.81 -47.82 31.64
C ILE A 8 47.52 -46.72 32.67
N SER A 9 47.54 -45.46 32.25
CA SER A 9 46.94 -44.35 33.01
C SER A 9 46.40 -43.31 32.04
N SER A 10 45.09 -43.38 31.88
CA SER A 10 44.20 -42.36 31.33
C SER A 10 44.26 -41.08 32.15
N MET A 11 44.47 -39.93 31.50
CA MET A 11 44.03 -38.63 32.02
C MET A 11 43.21 -37.89 30.97
N SER A 12 41.90 -38.04 31.16
CA SER A 12 40.79 -37.13 30.91
C SER A 12 41.14 -35.79 30.25
N THR A 13 40.76 -35.64 28.98
CA THR A 13 40.53 -34.33 28.39
C THR A 13 39.30 -33.71 29.06
N ALA A 14 39.51 -32.68 29.86
CA ALA A 14 38.42 -31.85 30.36
C ALA A 14 37.83 -31.08 29.17
N ALA A 15 36.81 -31.66 28.54
CA ALA A 15 35.96 -30.95 27.60
C ALA A 15 35.17 -29.91 28.40
N VAL A 16 35.58 -28.65 28.30
CA VAL A 16 34.80 -27.51 28.76
C VAL A 16 33.53 -27.48 27.90
N THR A 17 32.46 -28.11 28.37
CA THR A 17 31.13 -27.90 27.81
C THR A 17 30.72 -26.49 28.21
N LEU A 18 31.08 -25.51 27.37
CA LEU A 18 30.34 -24.26 27.33
C LEU A 18 28.90 -24.63 27.01
N SER A 19 28.05 -24.61 28.03
CA SER A 19 26.61 -24.57 27.84
C SER A 19 26.32 -23.27 27.10
N LEU A 20 26.37 -23.34 25.76
CA LEU A 20 25.73 -22.37 24.91
C LEU A 20 24.24 -22.50 25.22
N LEU A 21 23.77 -21.72 26.19
CA LEU A 21 22.36 -21.38 26.27
C LEU A 21 22.07 -20.71 24.93
N SER A 22 21.55 -21.48 23.98
CA SER A 22 20.80 -20.94 22.86
C SER A 22 19.60 -20.27 23.51
N VAL A 23 19.78 -19.01 23.90
CA VAL A 23 18.68 -18.08 24.04
C VAL A 23 18.11 -18.03 22.63
N SER A 24 17.14 -18.91 22.38
CA SER A 24 16.25 -18.76 21.25
C SER A 24 15.49 -17.49 21.58
N CYS A 25 16.06 -16.36 21.18
CA CYS A 25 15.32 -15.12 21.04
C CYS A 25 14.24 -15.46 20.03
N VAL A 26 13.10 -15.95 20.53
CA VAL A 26 11.84 -15.74 19.85
C VAL A 26 11.79 -14.23 19.70
N LYS A 27 12.19 -13.74 18.53
CA LYS A 27 11.84 -12.40 18.12
C LYS A 27 10.32 -12.41 18.19
N LEU A 28 9.80 -11.91 19.32
CA LEU A 28 8.48 -11.31 19.37
C LEU A 28 8.60 -10.16 18.39
N ILE A 29 8.40 -10.45 17.10
CA ILE A 29 8.07 -9.42 16.14
C ILE A 29 6.75 -8.91 16.70
N PRO A 30 6.70 -7.68 17.24
CA PRO A 30 5.43 -7.14 17.69
C PRO A 30 4.48 -7.28 16.51
N GLU A 31 3.34 -7.95 16.71
CA GLU A 31 2.29 -8.02 15.71
C GLU A 31 1.96 -6.58 15.36
N PHE A 32 2.36 -6.15 14.17
CA PHE A 32 2.00 -4.84 13.66
C PHE A 32 0.49 -4.87 13.47
N LYS A 33 -0.23 -4.20 14.37
CA LYS A 33 -1.66 -3.98 14.25
C LYS A 33 -1.81 -2.60 13.62
N PRO A 34 -2.28 -2.52 12.36
CA PRO A 34 -2.59 -1.23 11.75
C PRO A 34 -3.54 -0.46 12.66
N GLU A 35 -3.28 0.83 12.84
CA GLU A 35 -4.19 1.70 13.59
C GLU A 35 -5.40 2.00 12.72
N ILE A 36 -6.61 1.60 13.15
CA ILE A 36 -7.85 1.90 12.43
C ILE A 36 -8.02 3.42 12.32
N LEU A 37 -8.31 3.90 11.12
CA LEU A 37 -8.54 5.31 10.80
C LEU A 37 -9.76 5.83 11.56
N ASN A 38 -9.56 6.86 12.37
CA ASN A 38 -10.64 7.56 13.03
C ASN A 38 -11.38 8.52 12.07
N SER A 39 -12.53 9.04 12.51
CA SER A 39 -13.38 9.92 11.68
C SER A 39 -12.66 11.17 11.18
N SER A 40 -11.75 11.76 11.96
CA SER A 40 -10.99 12.95 11.55
C SER A 40 -9.95 12.63 10.48
N GLN A 41 -9.29 11.47 10.57
CA GLN A 41 -8.36 10.98 9.56
C GLN A 41 -9.09 10.67 8.25
N LEU A 42 -10.23 9.97 8.32
CA LEU A 42 -11.07 9.70 7.15
C LEU A 42 -11.56 11.00 6.49
N GLN A 43 -11.96 12.00 7.29
CA GLN A 43 -12.34 13.31 6.77
C GLN A 43 -11.17 14.02 6.07
N THR A 44 -9.97 13.98 6.66
CA THR A 44 -8.75 14.53 6.06
C THR A 44 -8.46 13.89 4.71
N ILE A 45 -8.61 12.56 4.62
CA ILE A 45 -8.44 11.84 3.37
C ILE A 45 -9.46 12.29 2.33
N ARG A 46 -10.75 12.34 2.68
CA ARG A 46 -11.83 12.81 1.78
C ARG A 46 -11.54 14.19 1.22
N GLU A 47 -11.18 15.12 2.09
CA GLU A 47 -10.92 16.52 1.72
C GLU A 47 -9.65 16.68 0.88
N SER A 48 -8.72 15.72 0.95
CA SER A 48 -7.52 15.71 0.11
C SER A 48 -7.80 15.34 -1.35
N PHE A 49 -8.95 14.70 -1.64
CA PHE A 49 -9.27 14.28 -3.00
C PHE A 49 -9.60 15.49 -3.88
N VAL A 50 -8.82 15.65 -4.95
CA VAL A 50 -9.09 16.61 -6.02
C VAL A 50 -9.29 15.82 -7.29
N PHE A 51 -10.47 15.97 -7.90
CA PHE A 51 -10.77 15.39 -9.19
C PHE A 51 -11.44 16.44 -10.08
N LYS A 52 -10.64 17.10 -10.91
CA LYS A 52 -11.07 18.26 -11.70
C LYS A 52 -10.44 18.25 -13.09
N ARG A 53 -11.05 18.99 -14.01
CA ARG A 53 -10.51 19.18 -15.37
C ARG A 53 -9.46 20.30 -15.36
N THR A 54 -8.39 20.12 -16.13
CA THR A 54 -7.48 21.23 -16.49
C THR A 54 -8.13 22.10 -17.57
N GLU A 55 -7.48 23.20 -17.95
CA GLU A 55 -7.93 24.03 -19.08
C GLU A 55 -7.88 23.29 -20.41
N GLU A 56 -6.91 22.39 -20.60
CA GLU A 56 -6.85 21.50 -21.76
C GLU A 56 -7.94 20.44 -21.71
N GLY A 57 -8.19 19.85 -20.53
CA GLY A 57 -9.28 18.90 -20.33
C GLY A 57 -10.66 19.50 -20.55
N LYS A 58 -10.81 20.82 -20.32
CA LYS A 58 -12.05 21.56 -20.61
C LYS A 58 -12.43 21.57 -22.09
N LYS A 59 -11.46 21.36 -22.98
CA LYS A 59 -11.64 21.33 -24.44
C LYS A 59 -12.10 19.96 -24.96
N LEU A 60 -12.02 18.91 -24.14
CA LEU A 60 -12.42 17.56 -24.50
C LEU A 60 -13.82 17.24 -23.94
N SER A 61 -14.54 16.37 -24.64
CA SER A 61 -15.76 15.78 -24.11
C SER A 61 -15.46 14.86 -22.93
N ILE A 62 -16.43 14.67 -22.04
CA ILE A 62 -16.29 13.75 -20.90
C ILE A 62 -16.03 12.32 -21.38
N LYS A 63 -16.65 11.90 -22.48
CA LYS A 63 -16.36 10.60 -23.12
C LYS A 63 -14.90 10.46 -23.57
N GLU A 64 -14.28 11.50 -24.13
CA GLU A 64 -12.86 11.48 -24.49
C GLU A 64 -11.96 11.42 -23.26
N LEU A 65 -12.27 12.21 -22.22
CA LEU A 65 -11.57 12.16 -20.94
C LEU A 65 -11.65 10.76 -20.31
N HIS A 66 -12.81 10.11 -20.38
CA HIS A 66 -13.00 8.74 -19.91
C HIS A 66 -12.07 7.75 -20.60
N GLN A 67 -11.92 7.86 -21.94
CA GLN A 67 -10.99 7.01 -22.68
C GLN A 67 -9.53 7.25 -22.28
N ILE A 68 -9.14 8.50 -22.02
CA ILE A 68 -7.80 8.84 -21.55
C ILE A 68 -7.57 8.25 -20.15
N MET A 69 -8.52 8.42 -19.23
CA MET A 69 -8.45 7.84 -17.88
C MET A 69 -8.36 6.32 -17.92
N LYS A 70 -9.19 5.65 -18.72
CA LYS A 70 -9.17 4.20 -18.87
C LYS A 70 -7.82 3.70 -19.37
N LYS A 71 -7.23 4.35 -20.37
CA LYS A 71 -5.88 4.01 -20.86
C LYS A 71 -4.81 4.22 -19.79
N ALA A 72 -4.87 5.32 -19.05
CA ALA A 72 -3.94 5.58 -17.95
C ALA A 72 -4.06 4.53 -16.84
N ARG A 73 -5.28 4.06 -16.54
CA ARG A 73 -5.54 3.01 -15.56
C ARG A 73 -5.04 1.64 -16.01
N GLN A 74 -5.22 1.31 -17.28
CA GLN A 74 -4.67 0.08 -17.87
C GLN A 74 -3.14 0.06 -17.89
N ALA A 75 -2.50 1.23 -17.94
CA ALA A 75 -1.05 1.32 -17.88
C ALA A 75 -0.50 1.11 -16.46
N SER A 76 -1.27 1.41 -15.41
CA SER A 76 -0.89 1.11 -14.03
C SER A 76 -2.08 0.98 -13.09
N GLU A 77 -2.10 -0.15 -12.37
CA GLU A 77 -3.03 -0.42 -11.27
C GLU A 77 -2.61 0.29 -9.97
N ASN A 78 -1.37 0.78 -9.86
CA ASN A 78 -0.91 1.52 -8.69
C ASN A 78 -1.55 2.93 -8.65
N PRO A 79 -2.23 3.32 -7.56
CA PRO A 79 -2.87 4.64 -7.47
C PRO A 79 -1.91 5.82 -7.63
N ILE A 80 -0.70 5.74 -7.07
CA ILE A 80 0.31 6.80 -7.13
C ILE A 80 0.80 6.98 -8.57
N GLU A 81 1.05 5.88 -9.27
CA GLU A 81 1.44 5.92 -10.68
C GLU A 81 0.29 6.43 -11.58
N PHE A 82 -0.96 6.03 -11.29
CA PHE A 82 -2.14 6.51 -11.99
C PHE A 82 -2.30 8.03 -11.86
N LYS A 83 -2.25 8.55 -10.63
CA LYS A 83 -2.25 10.00 -10.32
C LYS A 83 -1.11 10.74 -11.02
N ASN A 84 0.07 10.14 -11.08
CA ASN A 84 1.26 10.75 -11.68
C ASN A 84 1.42 10.52 -13.18
N ASN A 85 0.45 9.88 -13.84
CA ASN A 85 0.51 9.61 -15.27
C ASN A 85 0.62 10.93 -16.07
N LYS A 86 1.71 11.07 -16.81
CA LYS A 86 2.06 12.33 -17.53
C LYS A 86 1.01 12.74 -18.54
N GLU A 87 0.38 11.79 -19.24
CA GLU A 87 -0.62 12.09 -20.25
C GLU A 87 -1.95 12.49 -19.60
N LEU A 88 -2.36 11.74 -18.56
CA LEU A 88 -3.57 12.03 -17.80
C LEU A 88 -3.55 13.44 -17.20
N ARG A 89 -2.41 13.82 -16.60
CA ARG A 89 -2.23 15.11 -15.93
C ARG A 89 -2.33 16.33 -16.85
N LYS A 90 -2.24 16.15 -18.17
CA LYS A 90 -2.50 17.23 -19.13
C LYS A 90 -3.96 17.65 -19.11
N TYR A 91 -4.87 16.71 -18.86
CA TYR A 91 -6.32 16.94 -18.99
C TYR A 91 -7.06 16.90 -17.65
N ILE A 92 -6.53 16.18 -16.66
CA ILE A 92 -7.19 15.93 -15.38
C ILE A 92 -6.23 16.22 -14.23
N ILE A 93 -6.71 17.00 -13.27
CA ILE A 93 -6.11 17.14 -11.95
C ILE A 93 -6.70 16.04 -11.09
N LEU A 94 -5.89 15.02 -10.81
CA LEU A 94 -6.17 13.98 -9.84
C LEU A 94 -5.17 14.12 -8.69
N ASP A 95 -5.65 14.38 -7.49
CA ASP A 95 -4.83 14.49 -6.29
C ASP A 95 -5.51 13.84 -5.10
N PHE A 96 -4.70 13.38 -4.14
CA PHE A 96 -5.09 12.76 -2.88
C PHE A 96 -3.82 12.56 -2.04
N VAL A 97 -3.98 12.55 -0.72
CA VAL A 97 -2.91 12.30 0.25
C VAL A 97 -2.44 10.85 0.22
N ASP A 98 -1.18 10.60 0.56
CA ASP A 98 -0.72 9.25 0.86
C ASP A 98 -1.32 8.80 2.20
N VAL A 99 -2.15 7.75 2.18
CA VAL A 99 -2.83 7.25 3.39
C VAL A 99 -1.80 6.79 4.44
N ASN A 100 -0.65 6.26 4.02
CA ASN A 100 0.41 5.85 4.95
C ASN A 100 1.13 7.04 5.59
N SER A 101 0.97 8.25 5.07
CA SER A 101 1.44 9.46 5.77
C SER A 101 0.53 9.87 6.93
N ILE A 102 -0.69 9.30 7.01
CA ILE A 102 -1.66 9.54 8.07
C ILE A 102 -1.62 8.42 9.10
N ALA A 103 -1.63 7.16 8.65
CA ALA A 103 -1.50 5.99 9.50
C ALA A 103 -0.84 4.84 8.72
N ASP A 104 0.21 4.26 9.27
CA ASP A 104 0.95 3.17 8.63
C ASP A 104 0.08 1.91 8.47
N GLY A 105 0.31 1.16 7.39
CA GLY A 105 -0.32 -0.15 7.18
C GLY A 105 -1.63 -0.11 6.39
N HIS A 106 -1.93 1.01 5.74
CA HIS A 106 -3.14 1.16 4.94
C HIS A 106 -2.84 1.03 3.45
N THR A 107 -3.79 0.44 2.74
CA THR A 107 -3.78 0.37 1.29
C THR A 107 -4.93 1.17 0.75
N MET A 108 -4.65 1.94 -0.30
CA MET A 108 -5.68 2.56 -1.12
C MET A 108 -5.80 1.81 -2.44
N LYS A 109 -7.03 1.56 -2.86
CA LYS A 109 -7.39 1.00 -4.16
C LYS A 109 -8.28 1.98 -4.90
N ILE A 110 -7.92 2.28 -6.15
CA ILE A 110 -8.76 3.03 -7.08
C ILE A 110 -9.35 2.02 -8.08
N PHE A 111 -10.66 2.03 -8.28
CA PHE A 111 -11.32 1.20 -9.28
C PHE A 111 -11.30 1.87 -10.66
N ASP A 112 -11.65 1.10 -11.69
CA ASP A 112 -11.72 1.62 -13.04
C ASP A 112 -12.71 2.80 -13.14
N PRO A 113 -12.37 3.85 -13.90
CA PRO A 113 -13.28 4.96 -14.14
C PRO A 113 -14.51 4.49 -14.94
N GLU A 114 -15.70 4.86 -14.49
CA GLU A 114 -16.96 4.55 -15.13
C GLU A 114 -17.56 5.84 -15.70
N TYR A 115 -17.96 5.81 -16.97
CA TYR A 115 -18.65 6.92 -17.62
C TYR A 115 -20.16 6.73 -17.50
N ASP A 116 -20.84 7.75 -16.98
CA ASP A 116 -22.30 7.81 -16.94
C ASP A 116 -22.83 8.71 -18.07
N PRO A 117 -23.48 8.15 -19.10
CA PRO A 117 -24.03 8.92 -20.21
C PRO A 117 -25.25 9.76 -19.84
N ALA A 118 -25.95 9.44 -18.75
CA ALA A 118 -27.15 10.18 -18.33
C ALA A 118 -26.77 11.53 -17.72
N THR A 119 -25.67 11.57 -16.98
CA THR A 119 -25.17 12.78 -16.30
C THR A 119 -23.99 13.44 -17.02
N ASP A 120 -23.49 12.83 -18.10
CA ASP A 120 -22.27 13.24 -18.81
C ASP A 120 -21.11 13.43 -17.80
N SER A 121 -20.88 12.41 -16.97
CA SER A 121 -19.89 12.45 -15.88
C SER A 121 -19.04 11.18 -15.84
N ILE A 122 -17.89 11.27 -15.17
CA ILE A 122 -17.05 10.11 -14.86
C ILE A 122 -17.04 9.95 -13.35
N LYS A 123 -17.29 8.74 -12.86
CA LYS A 123 -17.01 8.35 -11.48
C LYS A 123 -15.78 7.47 -11.42
N PHE A 124 -15.01 7.57 -10.35
CA PHE A 124 -14.15 6.46 -9.92
C PHE A 124 -14.37 6.21 -8.44
N ARG A 125 -14.36 4.93 -8.07
CA ARG A 125 -14.51 4.47 -6.71
C ARG A 125 -13.16 4.33 -6.04
N VAL A 126 -13.07 4.72 -4.78
CA VAL A 126 -11.88 4.55 -3.93
C VAL A 126 -12.25 3.69 -2.73
N LEU A 127 -11.40 2.72 -2.45
CA LEU A 127 -11.47 1.92 -1.23
C LEU A 127 -10.16 2.08 -0.45
N ILE A 128 -10.28 2.34 0.84
CA ILE A 128 -9.15 2.41 1.77
C ILE A 128 -9.42 1.44 2.90
N GLY A 129 -8.40 0.71 3.30
CA GLY A 129 -8.44 -0.15 4.47
C GLY A 129 -7.07 -0.71 4.81
N CYS A 130 -7.05 -1.52 5.84
CA CYS A 130 -5.90 -2.30 6.28
C CYS A 130 -6.23 -3.80 6.32
N ASP A 131 -5.27 -4.66 6.68
CA ASP A 131 -5.47 -6.11 6.71
C ASP A 131 -6.58 -6.54 7.69
N THR A 132 -6.76 -5.80 8.79
CA THR A 132 -7.76 -6.09 9.82
C THR A 132 -9.13 -5.49 9.55
N GLU A 133 -9.18 -4.37 8.83
CA GLU A 133 -10.42 -3.68 8.43
C GLU A 133 -10.28 -3.22 6.97
N PRO A 134 -10.68 -4.05 6.00
CA PRO A 134 -10.36 -3.81 4.60
C PRO A 134 -11.24 -2.73 3.94
N ARG A 135 -12.16 -2.09 4.68
CA ARG A 135 -13.13 -1.12 4.14
C ARG A 135 -13.44 0.01 5.12
N GLU A 136 -12.44 0.82 5.43
CA GLU A 136 -12.58 2.00 6.29
C GLU A 136 -13.10 3.22 5.52
N LEU A 137 -12.78 3.31 4.23
CA LEU A 137 -13.36 4.26 3.27
C LEU A 137 -13.82 3.49 2.02
N ASP A 138 -14.99 3.81 1.51
CA ASP A 138 -15.53 3.22 0.28
C ASP A 138 -16.45 4.24 -0.41
N GLU A 139 -15.88 5.07 -1.28
CA GLU A 139 -16.56 6.28 -1.79
C GLU A 139 -16.34 6.50 -3.29
N ASP A 140 -17.35 7.11 -3.92
CA ASP A 140 -17.32 7.51 -5.32
C ASP A 140 -16.95 8.99 -5.45
N PHE A 141 -15.98 9.29 -6.31
CA PHE A 141 -15.58 10.64 -6.68
C PHE A 141 -15.98 10.93 -8.13
N TRP A 142 -16.51 12.12 -8.37
CA TRP A 142 -17.13 12.49 -9.64
C TRP A 142 -16.37 13.61 -10.36
N LEU A 143 -16.26 13.48 -11.67
CA LEU A 143 -15.83 14.52 -12.60
C LEU A 143 -16.99 14.82 -13.53
N ASP A 144 -17.53 16.02 -13.39
CA ASP A 144 -18.61 16.53 -14.21
C ASP A 144 -18.10 17.56 -15.23
N LYS A 145 -19.03 18.10 -16.01
CA LYS A 145 -18.75 19.04 -17.11
C LYS A 145 -18.35 20.45 -16.65
N SER A 146 -18.38 20.75 -15.35
CA SER A 146 -18.24 22.12 -14.82
C SER A 146 -16.97 22.87 -15.24
#